data_AF-A0A962CGS7-F1
#
_entry.id   AF-A0A962CGS7-F1
#
_cell.length_a   1.000
_cell.length_b   1.000
_cell.length_c   1.000
_cell.angle_alpha   90.00
_cell.angle_beta   90.00
_cell.angle_gamma   90.00
#
_symmetry.space_group_name_H-M   'P 1'
#
loop_
_entity.id
_entity.type
_entity.pdbx_description
1 polymer ?
#
loop_
_entity_poly.entity_id
_entity_poly.type
_entity_poly.pdbx_seq_one_letter_code
_entity_poly.pdbx_strand_id
1 'polypeptide(L)' 'MKRYLISFDDGSMKIPEADLPAVDAAAHAVASEAKAAGVWIFGGGLSSQQASIVATDGSVSAGP' A
#
# COMPACT_ATOMS: atom_id res chain seq x y z
N MET A 1 -1.15 2.34 -21.22
CA MET A 1 -0.43 1.49 -20.26
C MET A 1 -1.40 1.13 -19.14
N LYS A 2 -1.52 -0.14 -18.75
CA LYS A 2 -2.38 -0.56 -17.64
C LYS A 2 -1.82 -0.01 -16.32
N ARG A 3 -2.69 0.44 -15.43
CA ARG A 3 -2.33 0.93 -14.10
C ARG A 3 -2.91 -0.03 -13.06
N TYR A 4 -2.16 -0.24 -12.00
CA TYR A 4 -2.52 -1.14 -10.91
C TYR A 4 -2.48 -0.37 -9.59
N LEU A 5 -3.47 -0.58 -8.75
CA LEU A 5 -3.41 -0.21 -7.33
C LEU A 5 -3.12 -1.49 -6.56
N ILE A 6 -2.00 -1.51 -5.85
CA ILE A 6 -1.61 -2.61 -4.97
C ILE A 6 -1.75 -2.08 -3.55
N SER A 7 -2.74 -2.60 -2.82
CA SER A 7 -3.01 -2.24 -1.43
C SER A 7 -2.89 -3.48 -0.54
N PHE A 8 -2.48 -3.25 0.69
CA PHE A 8 -2.45 -4.26 1.75
C PHE A 8 -3.42 -3.80 2.84
N ASP A 9 -4.22 -4.72 3.37
CA ASP A 9 -5.16 -4.42 4.43
C ASP A 9 -4.43 -4.24 5.77
N ASP A 10 -5.10 -3.56 6.71
CA ASP A 10 -4.59 -3.44 8.07
C ASP A 10 -4.32 -4.82 8.69
N GLY A 11 -3.23 -4.94 9.44
CA GLY A 11 -2.79 -6.20 10.02
C GLY A 11 -2.15 -7.19 9.04
N SER A 12 -1.99 -6.86 7.75
CA SER A 12 -1.27 -7.72 6.79
C SER A 12 0.25 -7.76 7.06
N MET A 13 0.82 -6.69 7.61
CA MET A 13 2.26 -6.51 7.85
C MET A 13 2.65 -7.05 9.23
N LYS A 14 2.63 -8.38 9.41
CA LYS A 14 3.10 -9.05 10.64
C LYS A 14 4.54 -9.53 10.47
N ILE A 15 5.49 -8.65 10.79
CA ILE A 15 6.92 -8.88 10.60
C ILE A 15 7.61 -8.88 11.97
N PRO A 16 8.45 -9.89 12.30
CA PRO A 16 9.27 -9.86 13.50
C PRO A 16 10.19 -8.63 13.51
N GLU A 17 10.38 -8.00 14.67
CA GLU A 17 11.21 -6.78 14.76
C GLU A 17 12.64 -6.99 14.24
N ALA A 18 13.20 -8.19 14.46
CA ALA A 18 14.52 -8.56 13.97
C ALA A 18 14.63 -8.56 12.43
N ASP A 19 13.52 -8.78 11.73
CA ASP A 19 13.47 -8.84 10.27
C ASP A 19 13.14 -7.47 9.63
N LEU A 20 12.64 -6.51 10.42
CA LEU A 20 12.26 -5.18 9.93
C LEU A 20 13.37 -4.47 9.14
N PRO A 21 14.65 -4.47 9.56
CA PRO A 21 15.71 -3.82 8.79
C PRO A 21 15.90 -4.41 7.39
N ALA A 22 15.78 -5.74 7.26
CA ALA A 22 15.93 -6.41 5.97
C ALA A 22 14.73 -6.16 5.06
N VAL A 23 13.52 -6.18 5.61
CA VAL A 23 12.28 -5.88 4.87
C VAL A 23 12.26 -4.43 4.40
N ASP A 24 12.66 -3.48 5.26
CA ASP A 24 12.76 -2.06 4.92
C ASP A 24 13.70 -1.84 3.73
N ALA A 25 14.90 -2.41 3.78
CA ALA A 25 15.89 -2.31 2.70
C ALA A 25 15.35 -2.90 1.39
N ALA A 26 14.71 -4.07 1.44
CA ALA A 26 14.14 -4.72 0.26
C ALA A 26 12.99 -3.90 -0.36
N ALA A 27 12.07 -3.37 0.48
CA ALA A 27 10.96 -2.55 0.03
C ALA A 27 11.45 -1.25 -0.65
N HIS A 28 12.46 -0.60 -0.07
CA HIS A 28 13.06 0.60 -0.65
C HIS A 28 13.80 0.35 -1.96
N ALA A 29 14.43 -0.82 -2.12
CA ALA A 29 15.06 -1.23 -3.38
C ALA A 29 14.02 -1.35 -4.50
N VAL A 30 12.93 -2.08 -4.27
CA VAL A 30 11.82 -2.25 -5.23
C VAL A 30 11.20 -0.90 -5.60
N ALA A 31 10.94 -0.03 -4.62
CA ALA A 31 10.40 1.30 -4.88
C ALA A 31 11.35 2.17 -5.71
N SER A 32 12.66 2.07 -5.47
CA SER A 32 13.68 2.81 -6.23
C SER A 32 13.77 2.33 -7.68
N GLU A 33 13.75 1.01 -7.91
CA GLU A 33 13.72 0.42 -9.26
C GLU A 33 12.47 0.85 -10.04
N ALA A 34 11.30 0.81 -9.40
CA ALA A 34 10.04 1.23 -10.04
C ALA A 34 10.04 2.73 -10.40
N LYS A 35 10.63 3.57 -9.56
CA LYS A 35 10.82 5.01 -9.85
C LYS A 35 11.79 5.21 -11.00
N ALA A 36 12.94 4.52 -10.99
CA ALA A 36 13.95 4.61 -12.05
C ALA A 36 13.41 4.15 -13.41
N ALA A 37 12.56 3.13 -13.42
CA ALA A 37 11.87 2.65 -14.63
C ALA A 37 10.71 3.56 -15.09
N GLY A 38 10.36 4.60 -14.34
CA GLY A 38 9.27 5.51 -14.67
C GLY A 38 7.87 4.90 -14.54
N VAL A 39 7.73 3.79 -13.81
CA VAL A 39 6.44 3.08 -13.62
C VAL A 39 5.78 3.39 -12.28
N TRP A 40 6.50 3.99 -11.34
CA TRP A 40 5.96 4.43 -10.05
C TRP A 40 5.14 5.72 -10.21
N ILE A 41 3.82 5.64 -9.96
CA ILE A 41 2.94 6.81 -9.97
C ILE A 41 2.93 7.46 -8.58
N PHE A 42 2.51 6.72 -7.55
CA PHE A 42 2.51 7.14 -6.16
C PHE A 42 2.47 5.92 -5.23
N GLY A 43 2.78 6.14 -3.95
CA GLY A 43 2.61 5.15 -2.89
C GLY A 43 2.82 5.78 -1.51
N GLY A 44 2.26 5.16 -0.49
CA GLY A 44 2.33 5.65 0.89
C GLY A 44 1.61 4.71 1.85
N GLY A 45 1.90 4.86 3.14
CA GLY A 45 1.17 4.19 4.20
C GLY A 45 -0.13 4.92 4.54
N LEU A 46 -1.09 4.18 5.08
CA LEU A 46 -2.28 4.72 5.71
C LEU A 46 -2.21 4.40 7.21
N SER A 47 -2.73 5.30 8.04
CA SER A 47 -2.97 4.99 9.45
C SER A 47 -4.04 3.90 9.56
N SER A 48 -4.01 3.11 10.62
CA SER A 48 -5.13 2.21 10.94
C SER A 48 -6.39 3.05 11.17
N GLN A 49 -7.42 2.81 10.35
CA GLN A 49 -8.69 3.50 10.36
C GLN A 49 -9.78 2.60 9.78
N GLN A 50 -11.04 2.81 10.19
CA GLN A 50 -12.16 2.14 9.57
C GLN A 50 -12.25 2.53 8.08
N ALA A 51 -12.38 1.54 7.20
CA ALA A 51 -12.53 1.79 5.78
C ALA A 51 -13.86 2.51 5.49
N SER A 52 -13.94 3.23 4.38
CA SER A 52 -15.21 3.70 3.82
C SER A 52 -15.43 3.03 2.48
N ILE A 53 -16.63 2.48 2.27
CA ILE A 53 -17.04 1.92 0.98
C ILE A 53 -17.81 3.00 0.25
N VAL A 54 -17.43 3.26 -1.00
CA VAL A 54 -18.11 4.21 -1.88
C VAL A 54 -18.76 3.43 -3.03
N ALA A 55 -20.08 3.50 -3.13
CA ALA A 55 -20.83 2.85 -4.20
C ALA A 55 -20.76 3.65 -5.51
N THR A 56 -21.22 3.06 -6.61
CA THR A 56 -21.18 3.68 -7.95
C THR A 56 -22.05 4.93 -8.09
N ASP A 57 -23.03 5.11 -7.19
CA ASP A 57 -23.87 6.31 -7.10
C ASP A 57 -23.29 7.40 -6.18
N GLY A 58 -22.12 7.15 -5.59
CA GLY A 58 -21.43 8.07 -4.68
C GLY A 58 -21.88 7.98 -3.22
N SER A 59 -22.82 7.09 -2.87
CA SER A 59 -23.18 6.85 -1.47
C SER A 59 -22.00 6.24 -0.69
N VAL A 60 -21.86 6.65 0.57
CA VAL A 60 -20.76 6.23 1.45
C VAL A 60 -21.30 5.43 2.62
N SER A 61 -20.71 4.27 2.89
CA SER A 61 -21.00 3.45 4.07
C SER A 61 -19.72 3.05 4.80
N ALA A 62 -19.89 2.64 6.05
CA ALA A 62 -18.79 2.09 6.84
C ALA A 62 -18.31 0.77 6.21
N GLY A 63 -17.01 0.67 6.00
CA GLY A 63 -16.33 -0.56 5.63
C GLY A 63 -15.99 -1.43 6.85
N PRO A 64 -15.36 -2.59 6.61
CA PRO A 64 -14.87 -3.48 7.65
C PRO A 64 -13.97 -2.78 8.68
#